data_AF-A0A6A4S073-F1
#
_entry.id   AF-A0A6A4S073-F1
#
_cell.length_a   1.000
_cell.length_b   1.000
_cell.length_c   1.000
_cell.angle_alpha   90.00
_cell.angle_beta   90.00
_cell.angle_gamma   90.00
#
_symmetry.space_group_name_H-M   'P 1'
#
loop_
_entity.id
_entity.type
_entity.pdbx_description
1 polymer ?
#
loop_
_entity_poly.entity_id
_entity_poly.type
_entity_poly.pdbx_seq_one_letter_code
_entity_poly.pdbx_strand_id
1 'polypeptide(L)'
;MAQSEDESSEAGAANKLGWAFGLGLERLAMVLYGLPDIRLFWSQDERFLRQFRVQDVHQAVCFQPLSKYPPLHNDISFWLPEESEAGRESFEANDFYELVRSVGGDLVEKVSLVDEFTHPKSAFIGWQRCQTQLIR
;
A
#
# COMPACT_ATOMS: atom_id res chain seq x y z
N MET A 1 -17.51 -11.15 16.76
CA MET A 1 -18.69 -11.99 16.46
C MET A 1 -19.77 -11.01 15.99
N ALA A 2 -19.83 -10.78 14.68
CA ALA A 2 -20.77 -9.81 14.10
C ALA A 2 -22.03 -10.55 13.65
N GLN A 3 -23.19 -9.97 13.95
CA GLN A 3 -24.52 -10.50 13.61
C GLN A 3 -24.72 -10.42 12.09
N SER A 4 -24.89 -11.57 11.43
CA SER A 4 -25.05 -11.70 9.97
C SER A 4 -26.42 -12.31 9.59
N GLU A 5 -27.46 -12.02 10.37
CA GLU A 5 -28.79 -12.62 10.18
C GLU A 5 -29.63 -11.91 9.11
N ASP A 6 -29.46 -10.59 8.88
CA ASP A 6 -30.33 -9.84 7.96
C ASP A 6 -30.03 -10.09 6.47
N GLU A 7 -28.75 -10.12 6.04
CA GLU A 7 -28.39 -10.28 4.62
C GLU A 7 -28.77 -11.66 4.03
N SER A 8 -28.84 -12.70 4.87
CA SER A 8 -29.19 -14.06 4.43
C SER A 8 -30.67 -14.19 4.05
N SER A 9 -31.53 -13.30 4.54
CA SER A 9 -32.97 -13.33 4.27
C SER A 9 -33.31 -12.80 2.87
N GLU A 10 -32.62 -11.74 2.40
CA GLU A 10 -32.78 -11.18 1.05
C GLU A 10 -32.22 -12.11 -0.05
N ALA A 11 -31.19 -12.90 0.26
CA ALA A 11 -30.63 -13.90 -0.65
C ALA A 11 -31.45 -15.20 -0.77
N GLY A 12 -32.63 -15.28 -0.12
CA GLY A 12 -33.47 -16.49 -0.11
C GLY A 12 -32.93 -17.64 0.75
N ALA A 13 -31.96 -17.36 1.63
CA ALA A 13 -31.30 -18.32 2.51
C ALA A 13 -31.70 -18.15 3.99
N ALA A 14 -32.92 -17.68 4.25
CA ALA A 14 -33.43 -17.26 5.56
C ALA A 14 -33.37 -18.32 6.69
N ASN A 15 -33.13 -19.60 6.38
CA ASN A 15 -33.01 -20.68 7.37
C ASN A 15 -31.67 -21.44 7.24
N LYS A 16 -30.62 -20.76 6.81
CA LYS A 16 -29.26 -21.32 6.70
C LYS A 16 -28.28 -20.46 7.47
N LEU A 17 -27.48 -21.10 8.32
CA LEU A 17 -26.32 -20.49 8.96
C LEU A 17 -25.14 -20.60 8.00
N GLY A 18 -24.65 -19.46 7.51
CA GLY A 18 -23.49 -19.36 6.63
C GLY A 18 -22.24 -18.92 7.40
N TRP A 19 -21.09 -19.50 7.06
CA TRP A 19 -19.79 -19.02 7.52
C TRP A 19 -19.04 -18.46 6.32
N ALA A 20 -18.51 -17.25 6.45
CA ALA A 20 -17.66 -16.64 5.43
C ALA A 20 -16.30 -16.33 6.05
N PHE A 21 -15.23 -16.69 5.35
CA PHE A 21 -13.88 -16.29 5.69
C PHE A 21 -13.18 -15.73 4.45
N GLY A 22 -12.51 -14.58 4.63
CA GLY A 22 -11.64 -13.99 3.62
C GLY A 22 -10.20 -14.24 4.00
N LEU A 23 -9.44 -14.91 3.14
CA LEU A 23 -8.00 -15.10 3.33
C LEU A 23 -7.28 -14.17 2.37
N GLY A 24 -6.47 -13.25 2.91
CA GLY A 24 -5.57 -12.43 2.11
C GLY A 24 -4.39 -13.28 1.64
N LEU A 25 -4.43 -13.71 0.38
CA LEU A 25 -3.43 -14.60 -0.20
C LEU A 25 -2.02 -13.99 -0.16
N GLU A 26 -1.90 -12.69 -0.38
CA GLU A 26 -0.63 -11.96 -0.36
C GLU A 26 -0.02 -12.00 1.04
N ARG A 27 -0.84 -11.82 2.09
CA ARG A 27 -0.36 -11.89 3.48
C ARG A 27 0.09 -13.30 3.84
N LEU A 28 -0.65 -14.31 3.42
CA LEU A 28 -0.28 -15.71 3.67
C LEU A 28 1.01 -16.08 2.93
N ALA A 29 1.13 -15.69 1.67
CA ALA A 29 2.31 -15.93 0.86
C ALA A 29 3.55 -15.20 1.39
N MET A 30 3.41 -13.97 1.90
CA MET A 30 4.52 -13.24 2.54
C MET A 30 5.06 -13.98 3.76
N VAL A 31 4.18 -14.54 4.60
CA VAL A 31 4.60 -15.31 5.78
C VAL A 31 5.16 -16.67 5.39
N LEU A 32 4.51 -17.37 4.46
CA LEU A 32 4.89 -18.73 4.06
C LEU A 32 6.23 -18.78 3.32
N TYR A 33 6.47 -17.83 2.41
CA TYR A 33 7.65 -17.81 1.55
C TYR A 33 8.72 -16.81 2.01
N GLY A 34 8.46 -16.06 3.08
CA GLY A 34 9.39 -15.05 3.62
C GLY A 34 9.58 -13.83 2.71
N LEU A 35 8.53 -13.42 2.00
CA LEU A 35 8.60 -12.28 1.08
C LEU A 35 8.63 -10.95 1.85
N PRO A 36 9.62 -10.08 1.62
CA PRO A 36 9.76 -8.83 2.37
C PRO A 36 8.76 -7.75 1.93
N ASP A 37 8.19 -7.85 0.73
CA ASP A 37 7.35 -6.80 0.14
C ASP A 37 6.32 -7.37 -0.84
N ILE A 38 5.09 -6.85 -0.78
CA ILE A 38 3.97 -7.20 -1.67
C ILE A 38 4.22 -6.80 -3.13
N ARG A 39 5.03 -5.78 -3.39
CA ARG A 39 5.35 -5.34 -4.76
C ARG A 39 6.06 -6.41 -5.58
N LEU A 40 6.71 -7.37 -4.92
CA LEU A 40 7.35 -8.51 -5.61
C LEU A 40 6.33 -9.35 -6.39
N PHE A 41 5.06 -9.41 -5.96
CA PHE A 41 4.01 -10.13 -6.69
C PHE A 41 3.68 -9.48 -8.04
N TRP A 42 3.93 -8.17 -8.17
CA TRP A 42 3.68 -7.40 -9.40
C TRP A 42 4.94 -7.26 -10.26
N SER A 43 6.09 -7.72 -9.75
CA SER A 43 7.36 -7.66 -10.47
C SER A 43 7.45 -8.74 -11.56
N GLN A 44 7.91 -8.35 -12.75
CA GLN A 44 8.20 -9.26 -13.85
C GLN A 44 9.66 -9.76 -13.85
N ASP A 45 10.41 -9.55 -12.75
CA ASP A 45 11.80 -10.00 -12.66
C ASP A 45 11.89 -11.53 -12.70
N GLU A 46 12.53 -12.07 -13.74
CA GLU A 46 12.71 -13.51 -13.88
C GLU A 46 13.46 -14.14 -12.70
N ARG A 47 14.33 -13.39 -12.01
CA ARG A 47 15.06 -13.88 -10.84
C ARG A 47 14.14 -14.18 -9.66
N PHE A 48 13.01 -13.48 -9.57
CA PHE A 48 11.92 -13.79 -8.64
C PHE A 48 11.09 -14.96 -9.16
N LEU A 49 10.58 -14.85 -10.40
CA LEU A 49 9.67 -15.83 -10.99
C LEU A 49 10.26 -17.25 -11.05
N ARG A 50 11.57 -17.38 -11.30
CA ARG A 50 12.27 -18.68 -11.34
C ARG A 50 12.28 -19.40 -9.99
N GLN A 51 12.25 -18.68 -8.87
CA GLN A 51 12.27 -19.30 -7.53
C GLN A 51 10.96 -20.03 -7.22
N PHE A 52 9.86 -19.62 -7.86
CA PHE A 52 8.53 -20.20 -7.66
C PHE A 52 8.12 -21.20 -8.76
N ARG A 53 8.96 -21.41 -9.79
CA ARG A 53 8.75 -22.45 -10.80
C ARG A 53 9.18 -23.82 -10.26
N VAL A 54 8.33 -24.42 -9.44
CA VAL A 54 8.51 -25.76 -8.88
C VAL A 54 7.69 -26.80 -9.61
N GLN A 55 8.13 -28.07 -9.61
CA GLN A 55 7.37 -29.18 -10.18
C GLN A 55 6.30 -29.72 -9.22
N ASP A 56 6.52 -29.56 -7.90
CA ASP A 56 5.62 -29.98 -6.83
C ASP A 56 5.10 -28.75 -6.07
N VAL A 57 3.78 -28.65 -5.90
CA VAL A 57 3.09 -27.56 -5.19
C VAL A 57 3.37 -27.60 -3.68
N HIS A 58 3.70 -28.77 -3.13
CA HIS A 58 4.02 -28.92 -1.70
C HIS A 58 5.49 -28.66 -1.37
N GLN A 59 6.31 -28.36 -2.38
CA GLN A 59 7.71 -28.02 -2.16
C GLN A 59 7.81 -26.71 -1.37
N ALA A 60 8.48 -26.76 -0.22
CA ALA A 60 8.77 -25.57 0.57
C ALA A 60 9.76 -24.68 -0.20
N VAL A 61 9.26 -23.56 -0.72
CA VAL A 61 10.09 -22.51 -1.33
C VAL A 61 10.40 -21.47 -0.26
N CYS A 62 11.66 -21.06 -0.16
CA CYS A 62 12.05 -19.93 0.69
C CYS A 62 12.69 -18.87 -0.21
N PHE A 63 12.06 -17.70 -0.27
CA PHE A 63 12.52 -16.62 -1.13
C PHE A 63 13.94 -16.20 -0.74
N GLN A 64 14.83 -16.18 -1.72
CA GLN A 64 16.16 -15.62 -1.58
C GLN A 64 16.10 -14.14 -1.95
N PRO A 65 16.44 -13.23 -1.02
CA PRO A 65 16.45 -11.81 -1.29
C PRO A 65 17.32 -11.48 -2.50
N LEU A 66 16.71 -10.80 -3.46
CA LEU A 66 17.43 -10.20 -4.57
C LEU A 66 18.26 -9.04 -3.98
N SER A 67 19.58 -9.06 -4.22
CA SER A 67 20.47 -7.97 -3.81
C SER A 67 19.92 -6.66 -4.37
N LYS A 68 19.35 -5.83 -3.49
CA LYS A 68 18.89 -4.49 -3.83
C LYS A 68 20.01 -3.51 -3.56
N TYR A 69 20.18 -2.60 -4.51
CA TYR A 69 20.95 -1.38 -4.33
C TYR A 69 20.44 -0.62 -3.09
N PRO A 70 21.29 0.14 -2.40
CA PRO A 70 20.88 0.87 -1.21
C PRO A 70 19.69 1.79 -1.52
N PRO A 71 18.68 1.86 -0.64
CA PRO A 71 17.53 2.73 -0.84
C PRO A 71 17.97 4.20 -0.88
N LEU A 72 17.33 4.98 -1.75
CA LEU A 72 17.55 6.43 -1.84
C LEU A 72 16.41 7.15 -1.13
N HIS A 73 16.74 7.99 -0.16
CA HIS A 73 15.78 8.82 0.56
C HIS A 73 15.79 10.23 -0.02
N ASN A 74 14.61 10.72 -0.44
CA ASN A 74 14.41 12.09 -0.90
C ASN A 74 13.27 12.73 -0.10
N ASP A 75 13.49 13.95 0.37
CA ASP A 75 12.49 14.72 1.09
C ASP A 75 11.80 15.69 0.13
N ILE A 76 10.48 15.77 0.20
CA ILE A 76 9.64 16.70 -0.57
C ILE A 76 8.81 17.50 0.42
N SER A 77 8.85 18.83 0.26
CA SER A 77 8.05 19.73 1.08
C SER A 77 7.27 20.72 0.24
N PHE A 78 6.00 20.93 0.59
CA PHE A 78 5.12 21.87 -0.09
C PHE A 78 4.11 22.48 0.89
N TRP A 79 3.52 23.61 0.46
CA TRP A 79 2.44 24.29 1.16
C TRP A 79 1.09 23.78 0.69
N LEU A 80 0.13 23.63 1.61
CA LEU A 80 -1.21 23.19 1.26
C LEU A 80 -2.05 24.36 0.70
N PRO A 81 -2.92 24.11 -0.30
CA PRO A 81 -3.84 25.13 -0.81
C PRO A 81 -4.90 25.48 0.24
N GLU A 82 -5.30 26.75 0.28
CA GLU A 82 -6.43 27.19 1.12
C GLU A 82 -7.76 26.64 0.60
N GLU A 83 -8.65 26.23 1.51
CA GLU A 83 -9.93 25.54 1.25
C GLU A 83 -10.92 26.28 0.33
N SER A 84 -10.61 27.50 -0.14
CA SER A 84 -11.63 28.41 -0.71
C SER A 84 -11.36 28.99 -2.10
N GLU A 85 -10.24 28.71 -2.77
CA GLU A 85 -9.94 29.41 -4.05
C GLU A 85 -10.28 28.63 -5.34
N ALA A 86 -10.73 27.37 -5.27
CA ALA A 86 -10.97 26.57 -6.50
C ALA A 86 -12.16 25.59 -6.47
N GLY A 87 -13.05 25.66 -5.49
CA GLY A 87 -14.17 24.69 -5.37
C GLY A 87 -13.72 23.23 -5.30
N ARG A 88 -12.43 23.00 -5.01
CA ARG A 88 -11.82 21.69 -4.79
C ARG A 88 -11.86 21.38 -3.31
N GLU A 89 -12.14 20.12 -3.02
CA GLU A 89 -12.13 19.54 -1.68
C GLU A 89 -10.77 19.79 -0.98
N SER A 90 -10.80 19.87 0.35
CA SER A 90 -9.60 19.99 1.18
C SER A 90 -8.56 18.94 0.80
N PHE A 91 -7.29 19.32 0.76
CA PHE A 91 -6.21 18.37 0.49
C PHE A 91 -6.21 17.21 1.50
N GLU A 92 -6.29 15.98 1.02
CA GLU A 92 -6.11 14.78 1.83
C GLU A 92 -4.73 14.16 1.57
N ALA A 93 -4.13 13.55 2.60
CA ALA A 93 -2.84 12.86 2.44
C ALA A 93 -2.89 11.74 1.36
N ASN A 94 -4.07 11.17 1.14
CA ASN A 94 -4.30 10.17 0.10
C ASN A 94 -4.11 10.73 -1.31
N ASP A 95 -4.42 12.01 -1.56
CA ASP A 95 -4.21 12.65 -2.86
C ASP A 95 -2.72 12.68 -3.22
N PHE A 96 -1.87 12.91 -2.22
CA PHE A 96 -0.43 12.85 -2.40
C PHE A 96 0.06 11.43 -2.63
N TYR A 97 -0.46 10.43 -1.90
CA TYR A 97 -0.10 9.03 -2.12
C TYR A 97 -0.51 8.54 -3.52
N GLU A 98 -1.68 8.96 -4.01
CA GLU A 98 -2.15 8.74 -5.39
C GLU A 98 -1.20 9.37 -6.42
N LEU A 99 -0.83 10.65 -6.22
CA LEU A 99 0.10 11.35 -7.11
C LEU A 99 1.47 10.65 -7.15
N VAL A 100 2.03 10.31 -5.99
CA VAL A 100 3.31 9.62 -5.90
C VAL A 100 3.24 8.25 -6.56
N ARG A 101 2.13 7.52 -6.41
CA ARG A 101 1.90 6.24 -7.10
C ARG A 101 1.81 6.44 -8.62
N SER A 102 1.14 7.49 -9.08
CA SER A 102 1.00 7.78 -10.51
C SER A 102 2.32 8.16 -11.18
N VAL A 103 3.21 8.89 -10.49
CA VAL A 103 4.49 9.36 -11.06
C VAL A 103 5.62 8.37 -10.80
N GLY A 104 5.73 7.86 -9.57
CA GLY A 104 6.82 7.01 -9.12
C GLY A 104 6.59 5.51 -9.34
N GLY A 105 5.34 5.07 -9.49
CA GLY A 105 4.99 3.66 -9.69
C GLY A 105 5.64 2.75 -8.64
N ASP A 106 6.26 1.66 -9.11
CA ASP A 106 6.90 0.66 -8.25
C ASP A 106 8.29 1.07 -7.72
N LEU A 107 8.85 2.20 -8.18
CA LEU A 107 10.14 2.69 -7.70
C LEU A 107 10.03 3.22 -6.26
N VAL A 108 8.85 3.68 -5.86
CA VAL A 108 8.60 4.20 -4.51
C VAL A 108 8.25 3.04 -3.58
N GLU A 109 9.07 2.84 -2.55
CA GLU A 109 8.85 1.84 -1.50
C GLU A 109 7.98 2.35 -0.38
N LYS A 110 8.25 3.57 0.07
CA LYS A 110 7.58 4.13 1.23
C LYS A 110 7.52 5.64 1.10
N VAL A 111 6.39 6.19 1.48
CA VAL A 111 6.21 7.62 1.71
C VAL A 111 5.81 7.77 3.18
N SER A 112 6.50 8.63 3.90
CA SER A 112 6.14 8.95 5.29
C SER A 112 6.14 10.45 5.50
N LEU A 113 5.05 10.96 6.08
CA LEU A 113 5.00 12.31 6.62
C LEU A 113 5.98 12.40 7.80
N VAL A 114 6.97 13.27 7.67
CA VAL A 114 8.04 13.48 8.66
C VAL A 114 7.71 14.65 9.57
N ASP A 115 7.16 15.72 9.02
CA ASP A 115 6.92 16.95 9.78
C ASP A 115 5.78 17.75 9.17
N GLU A 116 5.01 18.41 10.03
CA GLU A 116 3.87 19.25 9.70
C GLU A 116 3.95 20.53 10.53
N PHE A 117 3.92 21.67 9.86
CA PHE A 117 4.06 22.96 10.51
C PHE A 117 3.01 23.95 10.03
N THR A 118 2.34 24.62 10.95
CA THR A 118 1.41 25.72 10.63
C THR A 118 2.04 27.05 10.99
N HIS A 119 2.20 27.94 10.01
CA HIS A 119 2.83 29.24 10.24
C HIS A 119 1.87 30.22 10.93
N PRO A 120 2.27 30.89 12.03
CA PRO A 120 1.34 31.68 12.86
C PRO A 120 0.92 33.04 12.27
N LYS A 121 1.55 33.51 11.18
CA LYS A 121 1.34 34.89 10.66
C LYS A 121 0.93 34.98 9.19
N SER A 122 0.89 33.86 8.49
CA SER A 122 0.43 33.81 7.09
C SER A 122 -0.70 32.79 7.02
N ALA A 123 -1.80 33.15 6.37
CA ALA A 123 -2.95 32.28 6.21
C ALA A 123 -2.63 30.97 5.44
N PHE A 124 -1.42 30.82 4.86
CA PHE A 124 -0.92 29.57 4.32
C PHE A 124 -0.94 28.44 5.36
N ILE A 125 -1.91 27.55 5.17
CA ILE A 125 -2.20 26.36 5.97
C ILE A 125 -1.12 25.31 5.66
N GLY A 126 -0.50 24.74 6.69
CA GLY A 126 0.31 23.51 6.64
C GLY A 126 1.49 23.46 5.65
N TRP A 127 2.71 23.53 6.16
CA TRP A 127 3.89 22.95 5.50
C TRP A 127 3.93 21.46 5.84
N GLN A 128 3.99 20.60 4.83
CA GLN A 128 4.21 19.16 5.03
C GLN A 128 5.55 18.76 4.44
N ARG A 129 6.34 17.98 5.18
CA ARG A 129 7.54 17.31 4.67
C ARG A 129 7.31 15.82 4.64
N CYS A 130 7.34 15.25 3.43
CA CYS A 130 7.27 13.82 3.21
C CYS A 130 8.65 13.30 2.80
N GLN A 131 9.09 12.22 3.43
CA GLN A 131 10.25 11.47 2.99
C GLN A 131 9.80 10.31 2.10
N THR A 132 10.37 10.24 0.91
CA THR A 132 10.14 9.17 -0.05
C THR A 132 11.36 8.27 -0.09
N GLN A 133 11.16 6.98 0.16
CA GLN A 133 12.15 5.94 -0.02
C GLN A 133 11.98 5.31 -1.40
N LEU A 134 13.01 5.43 -2.23
CA LEU A 134 13.08 4.85 -3.56
C LEU A 134 13.95 3.60 -3.55
N ILE A 135 13.50 2.56 -4.25
CA ILE A 135 14.29 1.39 -4.59
C ILE A 135 14.59 1.45 -6.09
N ARG A 136 15.87 1.37 -6.45
CA ARG A 136 16.31 1.20 -7.85
C ARG A 136 16.42 -0.27 -8.21
#